data_AF-A0AAW6PI81-F1
#
_entry.id   AF-A0AAW6PI81-F1
#
_cell.length_a   1.000
_cell.length_b   1.000
_cell.length_c   1.000
_cell.angle_alpha   90.00
_cell.angle_beta   90.00
_cell.angle_gamma   90.00
#
_symmetry.space_group_name_H-M   'P 1'
#
loop_
_entity.id
_entity.type
_entity.pdbx_description
1 polymer ?
#
loop_
_entity_poly.entity_id
_entity_poly.type
_entity_poly.pdbx_seq_one_letter_code
_entity_poly.pdbx_strand_id
1 'polypeptide(L)'
;MVFTAGYSADMLASARESAELYRANFVTVQGIEEVFRYLNQGKDRKQSPIEHLALFSHGVPQRIAFGHELADESSMDLSVLNYRKLSPAAFADDARLDSHACRTGMGNQPDLPIEEAVQFYPQTNESLAQLLANHLRVRVRAYIRRSDYKNTWGSFEERRLGELCGVTDGNAPSEIWCKKWKDLTKERSESNSLKKYTYQITGATSPVISGTTPYGVPGGHFEFHPQ
;
A
#
# COMPACT_ATOMS: atom_id res chain seq x y z
N MET A 1 -0.40 -11.00 0.44
CA MET A 1 0.96 -11.43 0.06
C MET A 1 1.96 -10.51 0.74
N VAL A 2 3.07 -11.03 1.28
CA VAL A 2 4.06 -10.24 2.01
C VAL A 2 5.48 -10.66 1.59
N PHE A 3 6.34 -9.69 1.32
CA PHE A 3 7.78 -9.93 1.13
C PHE A 3 8.42 -10.24 2.49
N THR A 4 9.22 -11.30 2.58
CA THR A 4 9.76 -11.75 3.87
C THR A 4 10.99 -10.98 4.33
N ALA A 5 11.71 -10.33 3.42
CA ALA A 5 12.92 -9.59 3.74
C ALA A 5 12.63 -8.49 4.77
N GLY A 6 13.45 -8.41 5.82
CA GLY A 6 13.30 -7.43 6.91
C GLY A 6 12.29 -7.78 8.01
N TYR A 7 11.48 -8.85 7.85
CA TYR A 7 10.51 -9.27 8.87
C TYR A 7 11.01 -10.46 9.69
N SER A 8 10.78 -10.42 11.01
CA SER A 8 11.02 -11.57 11.89
C SER A 8 9.93 -12.65 11.73
N ALA A 9 10.21 -13.85 12.24
CA ALA A 9 9.22 -14.93 12.27
C ALA A 9 7.94 -14.53 13.02
N ASP A 10 8.06 -13.82 14.14
CA ASP A 10 6.92 -13.37 14.95
C ASP A 10 6.06 -12.32 14.23
N MET A 11 6.70 -11.41 13.49
CA MET A 11 5.99 -10.43 12.64
C MET A 11 5.20 -11.15 11.53
N LEU A 12 5.82 -12.12 10.86
CA LEU A 12 5.16 -12.91 9.80
C LEU A 12 4.04 -13.79 10.37
N ALA A 13 4.21 -14.36 11.56
CA ALA A 13 3.17 -15.12 12.25
C ALA A 13 1.98 -14.22 12.61
N SER A 14 2.23 -13.02 13.14
CA SER A 14 1.15 -12.06 13.45
C SER A 14 0.42 -11.62 12.18
N ALA A 15 1.14 -11.39 11.08
CA ALA A 15 0.56 -11.07 9.79
C ALA A 15 -0.33 -12.20 9.23
N ARG A 16 0.09 -13.45 9.42
CA ARG A 16 -0.71 -14.63 9.07
C ARG A 16 -1.97 -14.73 9.92
N GLU A 17 -1.86 -14.63 11.24
CA GLU A 17 -2.99 -14.72 12.18
C GLU A 17 -4.08 -13.69 11.84
N SER A 18 -3.70 -12.45 11.52
CA SER A 18 -4.66 -11.43 11.10
C SER A 18 -5.31 -11.76 9.76
N ALA A 19 -4.55 -12.25 8.77
CA ALA A 19 -5.14 -12.67 7.50
C ALA A 19 -6.17 -13.80 7.69
N GLU A 20 -5.86 -14.79 8.54
CA GLU A 20 -6.73 -15.91 8.88
C GLU A 20 -8.00 -15.46 9.61
N LEU A 21 -7.92 -14.45 10.49
CA LEU A 21 -9.08 -13.85 11.15
C LEU A 21 -10.12 -13.34 10.13
N TYR A 22 -9.66 -12.81 9.00
CA TYR A 22 -10.51 -12.35 7.89
C TYR A 22 -10.72 -13.41 6.79
N ARG A 23 -10.35 -14.68 7.06
CA ARG A 23 -10.43 -15.81 6.11
C ARG A 23 -9.66 -15.58 4.80
N ALA A 24 -8.61 -14.76 4.86
CA ALA A 24 -7.74 -14.48 3.74
C ALA A 24 -6.54 -15.44 3.74
N ASN A 25 -6.11 -15.86 2.55
CA ASN A 25 -4.89 -16.65 2.40
C ASN A 25 -3.65 -15.77 2.62
N PHE A 26 -2.73 -16.24 3.47
CA PHE A 26 -1.43 -15.61 3.66
C PHE A 26 -0.36 -16.25 2.78
N VAL A 27 0.26 -15.46 1.92
CA VAL A 27 1.31 -15.89 0.98
C VAL A 27 2.55 -15.04 1.22
N THR A 28 3.69 -15.70 1.40
CA THR A 28 5.00 -15.06 1.54
C THR A 28 5.79 -15.19 0.25
N VAL A 29 6.60 -14.19 -0.07
CA VAL A 29 7.51 -14.19 -1.23
C VAL A 29 8.88 -13.64 -0.84
N GLN A 30 9.92 -14.04 -1.55
CA GLN A 30 11.29 -13.55 -1.34
C GLN A 30 11.69 -12.46 -2.34
N GLY A 31 11.07 -12.44 -3.52
CA GLY A 31 11.44 -11.51 -4.60
C GLY A 31 10.33 -11.35 -5.63
N ILE A 32 10.50 -10.38 -6.55
CA ILE A 32 9.44 -10.00 -7.48
C ILE A 32 9.05 -11.13 -8.45
N GLU A 33 9.99 -12.02 -8.80
CA GLU A 33 9.69 -13.15 -9.69
C GLU A 33 8.65 -14.12 -9.09
N GLU A 34 8.62 -14.26 -7.77
CA GLU A 34 7.59 -15.07 -7.09
C GLU A 34 6.23 -14.39 -7.11
N VAL A 35 6.20 -13.06 -7.04
CA VAL A 35 4.98 -12.26 -7.22
C VAL A 35 4.43 -12.50 -8.63
N PHE A 36 5.26 -12.36 -9.66
CA PHE A 36 4.84 -12.61 -11.04
C PHE A 36 4.31 -14.02 -11.24
N ARG A 37 5.01 -15.02 -10.71
CA ARG A 37 4.57 -16.42 -10.77
C ARG A 37 3.21 -16.60 -10.12
N TYR A 38 3.02 -16.10 -8.90
CA TYR A 38 1.76 -16.24 -8.17
C TYR A 38 0.59 -15.48 -8.82
N LEU A 39 0.83 -14.27 -9.32
CA LEU A 39 -0.22 -13.51 -10.01
C LEU A 39 -0.59 -14.17 -11.33
N ASN A 40 0.38 -14.64 -12.12
CA ASN A 40 0.11 -15.27 -13.42
C ASN A 40 -0.46 -16.69 -13.32
N GLN A 41 -0.07 -17.46 -12.30
CA GLN A 41 -0.31 -18.92 -12.23
C GLN A 41 -0.98 -19.40 -10.93
N GLY A 42 -1.40 -18.50 -10.04
CA GLY A 42 -2.14 -18.87 -8.83
C GLY A 42 -3.47 -19.58 -9.15
N LYS A 43 -4.30 -19.87 -8.13
CA LYS A 43 -5.62 -20.57 -8.23
C LYS A 43 -6.24 -20.35 -9.62
N ASP A 44 -6.39 -21.43 -10.40
CA ASP A 44 -6.69 -21.45 -11.84
C ASP A 44 -7.22 -20.10 -12.37
N ARG A 45 -6.32 -19.26 -12.91
CA ARG A 45 -6.65 -17.88 -13.34
C ARG A 45 -7.73 -17.82 -14.41
N LYS A 46 -7.99 -18.93 -15.11
CA LYS A 46 -9.11 -19.02 -16.06
C LYS A 46 -10.46 -19.10 -15.33
N GLN A 47 -10.50 -19.71 -14.16
CA GLN A 47 -11.69 -19.83 -13.31
C GLN A 47 -11.79 -18.72 -12.27
N SER A 48 -10.66 -18.16 -11.84
CA SER A 48 -10.57 -17.15 -10.80
C SER A 48 -9.58 -16.05 -11.22
N PRO A 49 -9.96 -15.23 -12.21
CA PRO A 49 -9.17 -14.08 -12.62
C PRO A 49 -9.08 -13.04 -11.49
N ILE A 50 -8.06 -12.18 -11.53
CA ILE A 50 -7.88 -11.10 -10.57
C ILE A 50 -8.84 -9.96 -10.91
N GLU A 51 -9.84 -9.74 -10.06
CA GLU A 51 -10.76 -8.59 -10.16
C GLU A 51 -10.18 -7.33 -9.52
N HIS A 52 -9.44 -7.48 -8.42
CA HIS A 52 -8.84 -6.36 -7.70
C HIS A 52 -7.46 -6.72 -7.14
N LEU A 53 -6.46 -5.90 -7.43
CA LEU A 53 -5.11 -5.99 -6.87
C LEU A 53 -4.76 -4.68 -6.16
N ALA A 54 -4.60 -4.71 -4.83
CA ALA A 54 -4.12 -3.57 -4.06
C ALA A 54 -2.67 -3.79 -3.59
N LEU A 55 -1.81 -2.82 -3.84
CA LEU A 55 -0.38 -2.86 -3.50
C LEU A 55 -0.07 -1.76 -2.46
N PHE A 56 0.42 -2.17 -1.30
CA PHE A 56 0.83 -1.27 -0.21
C PHE A 56 2.34 -1.35 -0.07
N SER A 57 3.04 -0.24 -0.33
CA SER A 57 4.50 -0.21 -0.36
C SER A 57 5.06 1.21 -0.35
N HIS A 58 6.38 1.32 -0.23
CA HIS A 58 7.12 2.48 -0.69
C HIS A 58 7.07 2.59 -2.22
N GLY A 59 7.34 3.79 -2.73
CA GLY A 59 7.43 4.04 -4.15
C GLY A 59 8.32 5.23 -4.45
N VAL A 60 8.91 5.20 -5.63
CA VAL A 60 9.54 6.36 -6.26
C VAL A 60 9.05 6.38 -7.72
N PRO A 61 9.30 7.45 -8.48
CA PRO A 61 8.91 7.47 -9.88
C PRO A 61 9.39 6.20 -10.61
N GLN A 62 8.53 5.66 -11.49
CA GLN A 62 8.79 4.46 -12.30
C GLN A 62 8.91 3.11 -11.55
N ARG A 63 8.82 3.06 -10.22
CA ARG A 63 8.85 1.78 -9.48
C ARG A 63 8.06 1.76 -8.17
N ILE A 64 7.43 0.62 -7.90
CA ILE A 64 6.89 0.25 -6.59
C ILE A 64 7.98 -0.57 -5.88
N ALA A 65 8.52 0.00 -4.80
CA ALA A 65 9.69 -0.54 -4.11
C ALA A 65 9.26 -1.31 -2.85
N PHE A 66 9.16 -2.64 -2.97
CA PHE A 66 8.70 -3.50 -1.87
C PHE A 66 9.77 -3.77 -0.81
N GLY A 67 11.05 -3.68 -1.20
CA GLY A 67 12.19 -3.84 -0.30
C GLY A 67 12.97 -2.54 -0.07
N HIS A 68 12.29 -1.39 -0.04
CA HIS A 68 12.93 -0.08 0.07
C HIS A 68 13.93 -0.01 1.23
N GLU A 69 15.13 0.50 0.95
CA GLU A 69 16.25 0.62 1.91
C GLU A 69 16.83 -0.74 2.39
N LEU A 70 16.44 -1.86 1.79
CA LEU A 70 17.07 -3.16 2.01
C LEU A 70 18.20 -3.40 1.00
N ALA A 71 19.18 -4.23 1.37
CA ALA A 71 20.36 -4.51 0.53
C ALA A 71 19.98 -5.01 -0.89
N ASP A 72 18.93 -5.83 -1.00
CA ASP A 72 18.47 -6.43 -2.26
C ASP A 72 17.18 -5.76 -2.80
N GLU A 73 16.98 -4.46 -2.52
CA GLU A 73 15.78 -3.69 -2.92
C GLU A 73 15.34 -3.94 -4.38
N SER A 74 16.29 -3.88 -5.33
CA SER A 74 16.01 -4.01 -6.76
C SER A 74 15.42 -5.36 -7.18
N SER A 75 15.72 -6.43 -6.42
CA SER A 75 15.16 -7.77 -6.67
C SER A 75 13.67 -7.89 -6.30
N MET A 76 13.16 -6.89 -5.56
CA MET A 76 11.81 -6.86 -5.07
C MET A 76 10.93 -5.84 -5.79
N ASP A 77 11.48 -5.04 -6.73
CA ASP A 77 10.74 -3.96 -7.37
C ASP A 77 9.80 -4.41 -8.50
N LEU A 78 8.60 -3.84 -8.53
CA LEU A 78 7.79 -3.76 -9.75
C LEU A 78 8.07 -2.41 -10.43
N SER A 79 8.62 -2.44 -11.65
CA SER A 79 9.10 -1.25 -12.34
C SER A 79 8.74 -1.23 -13.82
N VAL A 80 9.01 -0.10 -14.47
CA VAL A 80 8.88 0.07 -15.93
C VAL A 80 9.74 -0.91 -16.73
N LEU A 81 10.73 -1.56 -16.11
CA LEU A 81 11.59 -2.56 -16.76
C LEU A 81 11.01 -3.98 -16.74
N ASN A 82 10.13 -4.29 -15.80
CA ASN A 82 9.65 -5.66 -15.59
C ASN A 82 8.12 -5.82 -15.56
N TYR A 83 7.35 -4.72 -15.61
CA TYR A 83 5.88 -4.75 -15.55
C TYR A 83 5.22 -5.69 -16.57
N ARG A 84 5.84 -5.87 -17.75
CA ARG A 84 5.34 -6.76 -18.82
C ARG A 84 5.34 -8.24 -18.45
N LYS A 85 6.02 -8.61 -17.36
CA LYS A 85 5.99 -9.98 -16.83
C LYS A 85 4.65 -10.35 -16.21
N LEU A 86 3.82 -9.37 -15.84
CA LEU A 86 2.43 -9.63 -15.45
C LEU A 86 1.62 -10.00 -16.70
N SER A 87 0.87 -11.11 -16.63
CA SER A 87 0.04 -11.57 -17.74
C SER A 87 -1.30 -10.85 -17.72
N PRO A 88 -1.73 -10.19 -18.82
CA PRO A 88 -3.06 -9.61 -18.92
C PRO A 88 -4.17 -10.66 -18.72
N ALA A 89 -3.95 -11.90 -19.17
CA ALA A 89 -4.89 -13.01 -19.02
C ALA A 89 -5.08 -13.48 -17.56
N ALA A 90 -4.29 -12.97 -16.62
CA ALA A 90 -4.50 -13.23 -15.19
C ALA A 90 -5.56 -12.32 -14.55
N PHE A 91 -5.99 -11.27 -15.25
CA PHE A 91 -6.94 -10.28 -14.76
C PHE A 91 -8.30 -10.43 -15.43
N ALA A 92 -9.36 -10.02 -14.73
CA ALA A 92 -10.69 -9.91 -15.31
C ALA A 92 -10.77 -8.68 -16.23
N ASP A 93 -11.71 -8.67 -17.18
CA ASP A 93 -11.84 -7.59 -18.16
C ASP A 93 -12.13 -6.21 -17.54
N ASP A 94 -12.81 -6.17 -16.39
CA ASP A 94 -13.15 -4.94 -15.66
C ASP A 94 -12.29 -4.71 -14.41
N ALA A 95 -11.18 -5.46 -14.28
CA ALA A 95 -10.36 -5.46 -13.10
C ALA A 95 -9.76 -4.07 -12.77
N ARG A 96 -9.30 -3.95 -11.52
CA ARG A 96 -8.64 -2.74 -11.02
C ARG A 96 -7.35 -3.07 -10.27
N LEU A 97 -6.32 -2.24 -10.48
CA LEU A 97 -5.09 -2.25 -9.68
C LEU A 97 -4.96 -0.94 -8.90
N ASP A 98 -4.90 -1.02 -7.58
CA ASP A 98 -4.72 0.14 -6.70
C ASP A 98 -3.29 0.14 -6.14
N SER A 99 -2.45 1.08 -6.58
CA SER A 99 -1.14 1.34 -5.98
C SER A 99 -1.27 2.38 -4.87
N HIS A 100 -0.93 1.99 -3.65
CA HIS A 100 -0.77 2.89 -2.51
C HIS A 100 0.70 3.31 -2.29
N ALA A 101 1.56 3.07 -3.28
CA ALA A 101 2.93 3.52 -3.28
C ALA A 101 3.05 4.99 -3.72
N CYS A 102 4.05 5.68 -3.18
CA CYS A 102 4.37 7.04 -3.58
C CYS A 102 4.67 7.11 -5.08
N ARG A 103 4.14 8.12 -5.77
CA ARG A 103 4.58 8.54 -7.11
C ARG A 103 4.53 7.46 -8.20
N THR A 104 3.73 6.41 -8.04
CA THR A 104 3.53 5.40 -9.11
C THR A 104 2.92 6.03 -10.37
N GLY A 105 2.13 7.09 -10.22
CA GLY A 105 1.55 7.88 -11.31
C GLY A 105 2.48 8.94 -11.91
N MET A 106 3.76 8.98 -11.51
CA MET A 106 4.76 9.94 -12.00
C MET A 106 5.75 9.20 -12.91
N GLY A 107 5.96 9.71 -14.13
CA GLY A 107 6.81 9.09 -15.15
C GLY A 107 8.21 9.68 -15.27
N ASN A 108 8.51 10.79 -14.60
CA ASN A 108 9.85 11.38 -14.59
C ASN A 108 10.88 10.40 -13.99
N GLN A 109 12.09 10.37 -14.53
CA GLN A 109 13.14 9.52 -13.97
C GLN A 109 13.60 9.98 -12.58
N PRO A 110 13.94 9.04 -11.68
CA PRO A 110 14.35 9.34 -10.30
C PRO A 110 15.71 10.05 -10.20
N ASP A 111 16.53 10.01 -11.25
CA ASP A 111 17.93 10.48 -11.23
C ASP A 111 18.06 11.98 -11.46
N LEU A 112 17.00 12.63 -11.96
CA LEU A 112 16.92 14.08 -11.93
C LEU A 112 16.50 14.46 -10.50
N PRO A 113 17.23 15.36 -9.82
CA PRO A 113 16.65 16.00 -8.65
C PRO A 113 15.26 16.48 -9.07
N ILE A 114 14.28 16.33 -8.18
CA ILE A 114 12.94 16.86 -8.41
C ILE A 114 13.07 18.39 -8.30
N GLU A 115 13.82 18.98 -9.22
CA GLU A 115 14.03 20.39 -9.41
C GLU A 115 12.68 21.01 -9.78
N GLU A 116 12.59 22.30 -9.52
CA GLU A 116 11.36 23.07 -9.48
C GLU A 116 10.50 22.88 -10.73
N ALA A 117 11.09 22.68 -11.92
CA ALA A 117 10.33 22.43 -13.15
C ALA A 117 9.71 21.02 -13.25
N VAL A 118 10.39 19.97 -12.78
CA VAL A 118 9.94 18.55 -12.85
C VAL A 118 8.74 18.31 -11.93
N GLN A 119 8.57 19.14 -10.90
CA GLN A 119 7.39 19.14 -10.03
C GLN A 119 6.12 19.55 -10.74
N PHE A 120 6.19 20.36 -11.81
CA PHE A 120 5.00 20.84 -12.52
C PHE A 120 4.59 19.96 -13.69
N TYR A 121 5.46 19.06 -14.15
CA TYR A 121 5.21 18.19 -15.30
C TYR A 121 5.43 16.73 -14.92
N PRO A 122 4.41 16.03 -14.36
CA PRO A 122 4.58 14.70 -13.79
C PRO A 122 4.83 13.57 -14.82
N GLN A 123 4.72 13.85 -16.12
CA GLN A 123 4.86 12.85 -17.20
C GLN A 123 4.00 11.60 -16.92
N THR A 124 2.71 11.81 -16.68
CA THR A 124 1.79 10.75 -16.27
C THR A 124 1.65 9.65 -17.31
N ASN A 125 1.85 9.96 -18.60
CA ASN A 125 1.76 9.00 -19.69
C ASN A 125 2.91 7.98 -19.67
N GLU A 126 4.07 8.39 -19.18
CA GLU A 126 5.28 7.61 -19.04
C GLU A 126 5.36 6.91 -17.67
N SER A 127 4.36 7.12 -16.81
CA SER A 127 4.32 6.55 -15.46
C SER A 127 4.13 5.04 -15.48
N LEU A 128 4.63 4.38 -14.43
CA LEU A 128 4.38 2.95 -14.23
C LEU A 128 2.87 2.65 -14.17
N ALA A 129 2.06 3.56 -13.60
CA ALA A 129 0.62 3.39 -13.56
C ALA A 129 -0.01 3.33 -14.96
N GLN A 130 0.33 4.26 -15.85
CA GLN A 130 -0.19 4.26 -17.22
C GLN A 130 0.32 3.06 -18.03
N LEU A 131 1.60 2.69 -17.86
CA LEU A 131 2.19 1.53 -18.52
C LEU A 131 1.50 0.23 -18.10
N LEU A 132 1.20 0.07 -16.80
CA LEU A 132 0.42 -1.06 -16.29
C LEU A 132 -1.01 -1.06 -16.85
N ALA A 133 -1.70 0.08 -16.87
CA ALA A 133 -3.06 0.19 -17.40
C ALA A 133 -3.12 -0.25 -18.88
N ASN A 134 -2.17 0.24 -19.68
CA ASN A 134 -2.09 -0.09 -21.11
C ASN A 134 -1.78 -1.57 -21.35
N HIS A 135 -0.81 -2.13 -20.62
CA HIS A 135 -0.37 -3.52 -20.81
C HIS A 135 -1.40 -4.54 -20.32
N LEU A 136 -1.93 -4.33 -19.11
CA LEU A 136 -2.88 -5.25 -18.50
C LEU A 136 -4.30 -5.07 -19.04
N ARG A 137 -4.59 -3.94 -19.71
CA ARG A 137 -5.95 -3.55 -20.16
C ARG A 137 -6.94 -3.39 -19.00
N VAL A 138 -6.46 -2.95 -17.84
CA VAL A 138 -7.24 -2.74 -16.61
C VAL A 138 -7.14 -1.29 -16.13
N ARG A 139 -8.05 -0.88 -15.24
CA ARG A 139 -7.95 0.42 -14.56
C ARG A 139 -6.84 0.37 -13.52
N VAL A 140 -5.99 1.40 -13.47
CA VAL A 140 -4.96 1.54 -12.44
C VAL A 140 -5.22 2.81 -11.63
N ARG A 141 -5.29 2.71 -10.30
CA ARG A 141 -5.33 3.87 -9.42
C ARG A 141 -4.00 4.07 -8.73
N ALA A 142 -3.44 5.27 -8.79
CA ALA A 142 -2.11 5.56 -8.25
C ALA A 142 -1.99 7.02 -7.78
N TYR A 143 -1.07 7.25 -6.84
CA TYR A 143 -0.70 8.61 -6.45
C TYR A 143 0.37 9.16 -7.41
N ILE A 144 0.18 10.40 -7.87
CA ILE A 144 1.23 11.19 -8.52
C ILE A 144 2.17 11.77 -7.44
N ARG A 145 1.63 12.03 -6.24
CA ARG A 145 2.35 12.53 -5.06
C ARG A 145 2.88 11.39 -4.19
N ARG A 146 3.64 11.76 -3.14
CA ARG A 146 3.92 10.86 -2.02
C ARG A 146 2.59 10.39 -1.42
N SER A 147 2.50 9.12 -1.09
CA SER A 147 1.45 8.61 -0.21
C SER A 147 1.77 8.95 1.25
N ASP A 148 0.73 9.16 2.04
CA ASP A 148 0.81 9.49 3.46
C ASP A 148 0.07 8.42 4.27
N TYR A 149 0.86 7.66 5.04
CA TYR A 149 0.39 6.59 5.92
C TYR A 149 0.23 7.05 7.37
N LYS A 150 0.62 8.29 7.73
CA LYS A 150 0.80 8.73 9.13
C LYS A 150 -0.45 8.58 10.00
N ASN A 151 -1.62 8.70 9.38
CA ASN A 151 -2.91 8.67 10.06
C ASN A 151 -3.69 7.36 9.85
N THR A 152 -3.09 6.36 9.20
CA THR A 152 -3.75 5.06 8.93
C THR A 152 -4.14 4.33 10.22
N TRP A 153 -3.46 4.62 11.34
CA TRP A 153 -3.75 4.07 12.68
C TRP A 153 -4.45 5.07 13.61
N GLY A 154 -5.05 6.10 13.02
CA GLY A 154 -5.76 7.19 13.69
C GLY A 154 -5.08 8.54 13.46
N SER A 155 -5.87 9.60 13.48
CA SER A 155 -5.39 10.98 13.40
C SER A 155 -4.79 11.46 14.71
N PHE A 156 -4.11 12.61 14.69
CA PHE A 156 -3.65 13.26 15.92
C PHE A 156 -4.82 13.60 16.85
N GLU A 157 -5.93 14.08 16.30
CA GLU A 157 -7.14 14.41 17.06
C GLU A 157 -7.79 13.17 17.66
N GLU A 158 -7.89 12.07 16.90
CA GLU A 158 -8.42 10.80 17.41
C GLU A 158 -7.56 10.25 18.55
N ARG A 159 -6.23 10.35 18.43
CA ARG A 159 -5.31 9.99 19.52
C ARG A 159 -5.55 10.85 20.76
N ARG A 160 -5.72 12.17 20.59
CA ARG A 160 -5.97 13.09 21.71
C ARG A 160 -7.35 12.89 22.35
N LEU A 161 -8.38 12.64 21.55
CA LEU A 161 -9.73 12.31 22.02
C LEU A 161 -9.73 10.99 22.79
N GLY A 162 -8.94 10.01 22.33
CA GLY A 162 -8.76 8.75 23.03
C GLY A 162 -8.23 8.89 24.46
N GLU A 163 -7.33 9.85 24.70
CA GLU A 163 -6.83 10.18 26.05
C GLU A 163 -7.94 10.73 26.96
N LEU A 164 -8.96 11.38 26.38
CA LEU A 164 -10.08 11.97 27.10
C LEU A 164 -11.20 10.97 27.44
N CYS A 165 -11.17 9.74 26.89
CA CYS A 165 -12.16 8.69 27.11
C CYS A 165 -12.26 8.17 28.56
N GLY A 166 -11.62 8.82 29.54
CA GLY A 166 -11.79 8.56 30.98
C GLY A 166 -11.86 9.82 31.84
N VAL A 167 -11.95 11.01 31.24
CA VAL A 167 -11.84 12.31 31.94
C VAL A 167 -13.11 13.15 31.81
N THR A 168 -14.00 12.86 30.86
CA THR A 168 -15.12 13.76 30.54
C THR A 168 -16.48 13.17 30.92
N ASP A 169 -17.24 13.94 31.70
CA ASP A 169 -18.67 13.76 31.96
C ASP A 169 -19.48 14.04 30.67
N GLY A 170 -19.44 13.14 29.69
CA GLY A 170 -20.34 13.15 28.53
C GLY A 170 -19.94 14.00 27.32
N ASN A 171 -18.72 14.56 27.28
CA ASN A 171 -18.20 15.30 26.12
C ASN A 171 -17.30 14.47 25.18
N ALA A 172 -17.11 13.18 25.47
CA ALA A 172 -16.37 12.26 24.59
C ALA A 172 -17.26 11.76 23.42
N PRO A 173 -16.66 11.20 22.35
CA PRO A 173 -17.40 10.40 21.38
C PRO A 173 -18.19 9.29 22.10
N SER A 174 -19.20 8.71 21.42
CA SER A 174 -20.07 7.69 22.03
C SER A 174 -19.27 6.65 22.84
N GLU A 175 -19.82 6.19 23.96
CA GLU A 175 -19.16 5.23 24.86
C GLU A 175 -18.59 4.01 24.11
N ILE A 176 -19.27 3.61 23.03
CA ILE A 176 -18.86 2.55 22.10
C ILE A 176 -17.53 2.87 21.41
N TRP A 177 -17.37 4.09 20.87
CA TRP A 177 -16.11 4.51 20.24
C TRP A 177 -14.98 4.57 21.26
N CYS A 178 -15.24 5.13 22.45
CA CYS A 178 -14.25 5.22 23.51
C CYS A 178 -13.79 3.85 24.01
N LYS A 179 -14.72 2.90 24.16
CA LYS A 179 -14.40 1.51 24.49
C LYS A 179 -13.50 0.89 23.43
N LYS A 180 -13.91 0.98 22.15
CA LYS A 180 -13.12 0.46 21.02
C LYS A 180 -11.72 1.07 20.99
N TRP A 181 -11.60 2.39 21.14
CA TRP A 181 -10.30 3.08 21.12
C TRP A 181 -9.38 2.64 22.26
N LYS A 182 -9.90 2.45 23.48
CA LYS A 182 -9.14 1.95 24.62
C LYS A 182 -8.65 0.52 24.40
N ASP A 183 -9.50 -0.34 23.87
CA ASP A 183 -9.14 -1.72 23.55
C ASP A 183 -7.98 -1.76 22.54
N LEU A 184 -8.06 -0.96 21.47
CA LEU A 184 -6.97 -0.84 20.48
C LEU A 184 -5.69 -0.26 21.08
N THR A 185 -5.81 0.76 21.94
CA THR A 185 -4.64 1.40 22.59
C THR A 185 -3.91 0.41 23.48
N LYS A 186 -4.64 -0.39 24.26
CA LYS A 186 -4.08 -1.43 25.12
C LYS A 186 -3.35 -2.50 24.30
N GLU A 187 -3.99 -3.04 23.27
CA GLU A 187 -3.40 -4.04 22.35
C GLU A 187 -2.08 -3.53 21.73
N ARG A 188 -2.06 -2.27 21.28
CA ARG A 188 -0.86 -1.64 20.69
C ARG A 188 0.26 -1.49 21.71
N SER A 189 -0.06 -1.08 22.94
CA SER A 189 0.92 -0.93 24.02
C SER A 189 1.53 -2.28 24.42
N GLU A 190 0.71 -3.32 24.53
CA GLU A 190 1.16 -4.70 24.78
C GLU A 190 2.04 -5.21 23.63
N SER A 191 1.64 -5.00 22.37
CA SER A 191 2.43 -5.40 21.20
C SER A 191 3.77 -4.68 21.12
N ASN A 192 3.80 -3.38 21.35
CA ASN A 192 5.03 -2.59 21.36
C ASN A 192 5.97 -2.99 22.51
N SER A 193 5.43 -3.28 23.70
CA SER A 193 6.25 -3.63 24.87
C SER A 193 6.75 -5.08 24.85
N LEU A 194 5.89 -6.03 24.48
CA LEU A 194 6.21 -7.46 24.50
C LEU A 194 6.93 -7.91 23.23
N LYS A 195 6.44 -7.48 22.07
CA LYS A 195 6.90 -7.99 20.78
C LYS A 195 7.89 -7.05 20.07
N LYS A 196 8.04 -5.81 20.55
CA LYS A 196 8.94 -4.77 20.00
C LYS A 196 8.67 -4.40 18.55
N TYR A 197 7.43 -4.57 18.10
CA TYR A 197 6.99 -4.11 16.78
C TYR A 197 5.56 -3.60 16.80
N THR A 198 5.27 -2.61 15.96
CA THR A 198 3.95 -1.99 15.87
C THR A 198 3.08 -2.79 14.92
N TYR A 199 2.26 -3.69 15.46
CA TYR A 199 1.30 -4.50 14.69
C TYR A 199 -0.12 -4.32 15.23
N GLN A 200 -1.09 -4.14 14.35
CA GLN A 200 -2.49 -3.93 14.70
C GLN A 200 -3.35 -5.05 14.13
N ILE A 201 -3.91 -5.90 15.00
CA ILE A 201 -4.67 -7.09 14.58
C ILE A 201 -5.98 -6.67 13.89
N THR A 202 -6.58 -5.56 14.32
CA THR A 202 -7.79 -5.01 13.72
C THR A 202 -7.56 -4.27 12.39
N GLY A 203 -6.31 -4.13 11.94
CA GLY A 203 -5.95 -3.40 10.73
C GLY A 203 -5.99 -1.88 10.85
N ALA A 204 -5.68 -1.20 9.73
CA ALA A 204 -5.73 0.26 9.62
C ALA A 204 -7.18 0.78 9.73
N THR A 205 -7.36 1.91 10.43
CA THR A 205 -8.67 2.55 10.65
C THR A 205 -8.98 3.64 9.65
N SER A 206 -7.95 4.17 8.98
CA SER A 206 -8.08 5.24 7.99
C SER A 206 -7.34 4.86 6.71
N PRO A 207 -7.82 5.29 5.53
CA PRO A 207 -7.17 4.98 4.27
C PRO A 207 -5.82 5.69 4.14
N VAL A 208 -4.96 5.16 3.26
CA VAL A 208 -3.79 5.90 2.76
C VAL A 208 -4.30 7.10 1.95
N ILE A 209 -3.67 8.26 2.13
CA ILE A 209 -4.05 9.48 1.41
C ILE A 209 -2.88 10.02 0.60
N SER A 210 -3.18 10.94 -0.31
CA SER A 210 -2.15 11.70 -1.01
C SER A 210 -1.54 12.73 -0.08
N GLY A 211 -0.21 12.77 -0.02
CA GLY A 211 0.55 13.84 0.60
C GLY A 211 0.57 15.11 -0.25
N THR A 212 1.47 16.03 0.13
CA THR A 212 1.59 17.37 -0.48
C THR A 212 2.71 17.50 -1.50
N THR A 213 3.62 16.54 -1.60
CA THR A 213 4.81 16.63 -2.47
C THR A 213 4.83 15.58 -3.57
N PRO A 214 5.32 15.89 -4.79
CA PRO A 214 5.82 17.20 -5.21
C PRO A 214 4.70 18.27 -5.24
N TYR A 215 5.09 19.54 -5.16
CA TYR A 215 4.14 20.64 -5.21
C TYR A 215 3.63 20.83 -6.64
N GLY A 216 2.47 21.46 -6.82
CA GLY A 216 1.95 21.80 -8.16
C GLY A 216 1.28 20.66 -8.93
N VAL A 217 1.58 19.39 -8.65
CA VAL A 217 0.85 18.27 -9.27
C VAL A 217 -0.51 18.06 -8.60
N PRO A 218 -1.53 17.53 -9.30
CA PRO A 218 -2.80 17.16 -8.68
C PRO A 218 -2.65 16.16 -7.50
N GLY A 219 -3.46 16.34 -6.45
CA GLY A 219 -3.51 15.43 -5.29
C GLY A 219 -4.65 14.41 -5.40
N GLY A 220 -4.58 13.34 -4.62
CA GLY A 220 -5.58 12.26 -4.62
C GLY A 220 -5.09 11.00 -5.33
N HIS A 221 -5.97 10.01 -5.42
CA HIS A 221 -5.68 8.69 -5.99
C HIS A 221 -6.24 8.63 -7.41
N PHE A 222 -5.40 8.97 -8.39
CA PHE A 222 -5.77 9.17 -9.80
C PHE A 222 -6.04 7.85 -10.49
N GLU A 223 -7.06 7.82 -11.33
CA GLU A 223 -7.38 6.67 -12.18
C GLU A 223 -6.75 6.84 -13.57
N PHE A 224 -6.03 5.81 -14.00
CA PHE A 224 -5.39 5.68 -15.29
C PHE A 224 -6.12 4.60 -16.07
N HIS A 225 -6.58 4.95 -17.27
CA HIS A 225 -7.33 4.05 -18.15
C HIS A 225 -6.42 3.50 -19.25
N PRO A 226 -6.67 2.28 -19.75
CA PRO A 226 -6.00 1.78 -20.94
C PRO A 226 -6.21 2.71 -22.15
N GLN A 227 -5.13 2.98 -22.90
CA GLN A 227 -5.13 3.74 -24.15
C GLN A 227 -5.07 2.85 -25.40
#